data_AF-A0A178AXR0-F1
#
_entry.id   AF-A0A178AXR0-F1
#
_cell.length_a   1.000
_cell.length_b   1.000
_cell.length_c   1.000
_cell.angle_alpha   90.00
_cell.angle_beta   90.00
_cell.angle_gamma   90.00
#
_symmetry.space_group_name_H-M   'P 1'
#
loop_
_entity.id
_entity.type
_entity.pdbx_description
1 polymer ?
#
loop_
_entity_poly.entity_id
_entity_poly.type
_entity_poly.pdbx_seq_one_letter_code
_entity_poly.pdbx_strand_id
1 'polypeptide(L)'
;MPGAKTDVHRASSRVAQGSADPTYRSLWESSTLFYRVVVLVVALSFYVVFNCAYNMIAENVDLPQHTSTIFVPFVYRFSSKHVPQVMCTIEGVDIKMPVDTGSTGLLVGAPILPNIDPNIGEPAHHFFTSSKILYVGRLIDLPVRFGGEHGSYAEAKVPVLVVDKSWRCPWYNPGKDSFECPPGPDGESAVERDTSNITYMGVGFGRNCPKDGMPIAAPQVNPFLNIDTIDDSPVNMRAGYIVTTRGVHLGLTPHNTEGFVFEDLRPGLTHQTDTRDWAMGRMCFSINGEGNSCGAMLVDTGISQMYIRPKEGVRIPTVTIRNPNPRGHAKMVKRVKRGTKIDVAFPSFDDEATFYGFVVGEGSPVEPNFVVPAQATSAPFVNTGRNFLYGYSIAFDAIGGRFGFRPVHPSSSSVL
;
A
#
# COMPACT_ATOMS: atom_id res chain seq x y z
N MET A 1 -24.69 17.94 58.09
CA MET A 1 -26.10 18.03 58.52
C MET A 1 -26.90 16.96 57.79
N PRO A 2 -27.83 16.24 58.43
CA PRO A 2 -28.63 15.18 57.82
C PRO A 2 -29.96 15.71 57.26
N GLY A 3 -30.64 14.92 56.41
CA GLY A 3 -31.99 15.25 55.92
C GLY A 3 -32.56 14.21 54.94
N ALA A 4 -33.20 13.16 55.46
CA ALA A 4 -33.88 12.14 54.67
C ALA A 4 -35.26 11.81 55.27
N LYS A 5 -36.27 11.62 54.40
CA LYS A 5 -37.60 10.96 54.54
C LYS A 5 -38.35 11.20 53.22
N THR A 6 -38.90 10.25 52.46
CA THR A 6 -39.83 9.12 52.73
C THR A 6 -41.28 9.53 53.04
N ASP A 7 -42.09 9.58 51.97
CA ASP A 7 -43.29 8.73 51.76
C ASP A 7 -44.66 8.95 52.46
N VAL A 8 -45.69 8.81 51.59
CA VAL A 8 -46.92 7.98 51.75
C VAL A 8 -48.27 8.56 52.27
N HIS A 9 -49.34 8.14 51.53
CA HIS A 9 -50.81 8.21 51.73
C HIS A 9 -51.54 9.58 51.70
N ARG A 10 -52.78 9.78 51.17
CA ARG A 10 -53.89 9.01 50.49
C ARG A 10 -55.23 8.97 51.26
N ALA A 11 -56.21 9.79 50.85
CA ALA A 11 -57.67 9.65 50.98
C ALA A 11 -58.35 10.58 49.95
N SER A 12 -59.34 10.20 49.12
CA SER A 12 -60.74 9.76 49.34
C SER A 12 -61.68 10.94 49.73
N SER A 13 -62.88 11.16 49.17
CA SER A 13 -63.80 10.38 48.29
C SER A 13 -64.43 11.31 47.19
N ARG A 14 -65.55 11.14 46.47
CA ARG A 14 -66.78 10.28 46.46
C ARG A 14 -67.33 10.24 45.00
N VAL A 15 -67.70 9.08 44.43
CA VAL A 15 -69.10 8.56 44.22
C VAL A 15 -70.08 9.42 43.39
N ALA A 16 -70.44 8.91 42.21
CA ALA A 16 -71.81 8.84 41.66
C ALA A 16 -71.89 7.79 40.52
N GLN A 17 -73.04 7.14 40.31
CA GLN A 17 -73.30 6.23 39.19
C GLN A 17 -74.37 6.83 38.25
N GLY A 18 -74.35 6.47 36.97
CA GLY A 18 -75.40 6.81 36.01
C GLY A 18 -75.26 6.02 34.72
N SER A 19 -76.31 5.31 34.30
CA SER A 19 -76.30 4.35 33.19
C SER A 19 -77.33 4.71 32.12
N ALA A 20 -76.90 4.79 30.86
CA ALA A 20 -77.74 4.52 29.69
C ALA A 20 -76.89 4.33 28.43
N ASP A 21 -77.09 3.21 27.74
CA ASP A 21 -76.78 2.99 26.32
C ASP A 21 -78.13 3.09 25.55
N PRO A 22 -78.23 3.10 24.20
CA PRO A 22 -77.17 3.06 23.19
C PRO A 22 -77.31 4.12 22.07
N THR A 23 -76.33 4.20 21.16
CA THR A 23 -76.55 4.02 19.69
C THR A 23 -75.27 4.22 18.85
N TYR A 24 -75.20 3.49 17.73
CA TYR A 24 -74.39 3.75 16.53
C TYR A 24 -72.93 4.22 16.71
N ARG A 25 -71.99 3.26 16.62
CA ARG A 25 -70.66 3.54 16.04
C ARG A 25 -70.32 2.58 14.91
N SER A 26 -69.90 3.18 13.80
CA SER A 26 -69.40 2.54 12.59
C SER A 26 -68.30 1.53 12.91
N LEU A 27 -68.37 0.36 12.24
CA LEU A 27 -67.17 -0.41 11.95
C LEU A 27 -66.16 0.49 11.21
N TRP A 28 -64.92 0.55 11.68
CA TRP A 28 -63.70 0.93 10.93
C TRP A 28 -62.47 0.72 11.83
N GLU A 29 -62.23 -0.52 12.26
CA GLU A 29 -60.97 -0.88 12.92
C GLU A 29 -59.83 -0.86 11.90
N SER A 30 -59.10 0.26 11.85
CA SER A 30 -57.93 0.40 11.00
C SER A 30 -56.84 -0.59 11.42
N SER A 31 -56.51 -1.55 10.53
CA SER A 31 -55.47 -2.54 10.77
C SER A 31 -54.08 -1.89 10.75
N THR A 32 -53.69 -1.35 11.91
CA THR A 32 -52.34 -0.82 12.16
C THR A 32 -51.26 -1.87 11.92
N LEU A 33 -51.60 -3.17 12.04
CA LEU A 33 -50.73 -4.29 11.68
C LEU A 33 -50.45 -4.33 10.18
N PHE A 34 -51.48 -4.23 9.32
CA PHE A 34 -51.30 -4.20 7.86
C PHE A 34 -50.43 -3.02 7.42
N TYR A 35 -50.70 -1.83 7.96
CA TYR A 35 -49.91 -0.63 7.63
C TYR A 35 -48.44 -0.77 8.05
N ARG A 36 -48.18 -1.37 9.22
CA ARG A 36 -46.81 -1.67 9.68
C ARG A 36 -46.11 -2.71 8.79
N VAL A 37 -46.79 -3.77 8.38
CA VAL A 37 -46.24 -4.79 7.47
C VAL A 37 -45.90 -4.18 6.12
N VAL A 38 -46.79 -3.37 5.53
CA VAL A 38 -46.53 -2.68 4.24
C VAL A 38 -45.33 -1.74 4.36
N VAL A 39 -45.24 -0.91 5.40
CA VAL A 39 -44.09 -0.01 5.61
C VAL A 39 -42.79 -0.79 5.80
N LEU A 40 -42.81 -1.91 6.53
CA LEU A 40 -41.61 -2.71 6.79
C LEU A 40 -41.15 -3.46 5.53
N VAL A 41 -42.07 -4.02 4.74
CA VAL A 41 -41.76 -4.62 3.42
C VAL A 41 -41.20 -3.56 2.47
N VAL A 42 -41.82 -2.39 2.36
CA VAL A 42 -41.32 -1.29 1.51
C VAL A 42 -39.94 -0.81 1.96
N ALA A 43 -39.71 -0.68 3.28
CA ALA A 43 -38.40 -0.32 3.81
C ALA A 43 -37.33 -1.40 3.53
N LEU A 44 -37.68 -2.69 3.62
CA LEU A 44 -36.78 -3.78 3.23
C LEU A 44 -36.51 -3.78 1.72
N SER A 45 -37.53 -3.55 0.88
CA SER A 45 -37.37 -3.43 -0.57
C SER A 45 -36.48 -2.26 -0.94
N PHE A 46 -36.66 -1.09 -0.34
CA PHE A 46 -35.74 0.04 -0.53
C PHE A 46 -34.34 -0.27 -0.01
N TYR A 47 -34.18 -0.93 1.14
CA TYR A 47 -32.86 -1.31 1.66
C TYR A 47 -32.15 -2.31 0.73
N VAL A 48 -32.85 -3.32 0.20
CA VAL A 48 -32.29 -4.29 -0.75
C VAL A 48 -31.96 -3.61 -2.08
N VAL A 49 -32.86 -2.82 -2.66
CA VAL A 49 -32.61 -2.08 -3.91
C VAL A 49 -31.47 -1.08 -3.74
N PHE A 50 -31.38 -0.38 -2.60
CA PHE A 50 -30.31 0.58 -2.33
C PHE A 50 -28.96 -0.11 -2.13
N ASN A 51 -28.89 -1.26 -1.44
CA ASN A 51 -27.65 -2.04 -1.34
C ASN A 51 -27.25 -2.69 -2.67
N CYS A 52 -28.20 -3.21 -3.46
CA CYS A 52 -27.91 -3.71 -4.80
C CYS A 52 -27.39 -2.59 -5.72
N ALA A 53 -27.99 -1.39 -5.66
CA ALA A 53 -27.49 -0.23 -6.38
C ALA A 53 -26.10 0.20 -5.91
N TYR A 54 -25.85 0.31 -4.59
CA TYR A 54 -24.54 0.69 -4.06
C TYR A 54 -23.44 -0.33 -4.44
N ASN A 55 -23.74 -1.63 -4.33
CA ASN A 55 -22.79 -2.69 -4.65
C ASN A 55 -22.57 -2.86 -6.17
N MET A 56 -23.47 -2.37 -7.02
CA MET A 56 -23.27 -2.31 -8.47
C MET A 56 -22.64 -0.99 -8.97
N ILE A 57 -22.45 0.01 -8.11
CA ILE A 57 -21.84 1.30 -8.48
C ILE A 57 -20.31 1.33 -8.21
N ALA A 58 -19.73 0.21 -7.78
CA ALA A 58 -18.28 -0.06 -7.81
C ALA A 58 -17.80 -0.64 -9.16
N GLU A 59 -18.64 -0.66 -10.20
CA GLU A 59 -18.26 -1.10 -11.54
C GLU A 59 -17.15 -0.24 -12.18
N ASN A 60 -16.49 -0.79 -13.21
CA ASN A 60 -15.40 -0.19 -13.96
C ASN A 60 -15.87 0.94 -14.92
N VAL A 61 -16.69 1.88 -14.45
CA VAL A 61 -17.47 2.85 -15.26
C VAL A 61 -16.61 3.63 -16.28
N ASP A 62 -15.33 3.87 -15.99
CA ASP A 62 -14.43 4.68 -16.81
C ASP A 62 -13.27 3.90 -17.46
N LEU A 63 -12.97 2.67 -17.02
CA LEU A 63 -11.89 1.87 -17.59
C LEU A 63 -12.02 1.62 -19.11
N PRO A 64 -13.23 1.39 -19.68
CA PRO A 64 -13.45 1.24 -21.12
C PRO A 64 -12.97 2.39 -22.01
N GLN A 65 -12.74 3.58 -21.46
CA GLN A 65 -12.29 4.76 -22.23
C GLN A 65 -10.78 4.82 -22.44
N HIS A 66 -10.00 3.99 -21.73
CA HIS A 66 -8.54 4.02 -21.76
C HIS A 66 -7.96 2.87 -22.58
N THR A 67 -7.20 3.21 -23.61
CA THR A 67 -6.62 2.27 -24.58
C THR A 67 -5.09 2.27 -24.59
N SER A 68 -4.44 3.35 -24.12
CA SER A 68 -2.98 3.45 -24.06
C SER A 68 -2.41 2.63 -22.89
N THR A 69 -1.46 1.74 -23.19
CA THR A 69 -0.60 1.07 -22.22
C THR A 69 0.71 0.67 -22.90
N ILE A 70 1.80 0.62 -22.14
CA ILE A 70 3.10 0.08 -22.60
C ILE A 70 3.59 -0.98 -21.61
N PHE A 71 4.26 -2.01 -22.10
CA PHE A 71 4.98 -2.97 -21.27
C PHE A 71 6.48 -2.63 -21.23
N VAL A 72 6.98 -2.43 -20.01
CA VAL A 72 8.38 -2.13 -19.69
C VAL A 72 9.01 -3.39 -19.09
N PRO A 73 9.80 -4.16 -19.85
CA PRO A 73 10.39 -5.41 -19.38
C PRO A 73 11.46 -5.19 -18.30
N PHE A 74 11.65 -6.17 -17.42
CA PHE A 74 12.81 -6.15 -16.53
C PHE A 74 14.09 -6.51 -17.28
N VAL A 75 15.14 -5.72 -17.06
CA VAL A 75 16.50 -5.89 -17.62
C VAL A 75 17.11 -7.25 -17.29
N TYR A 76 16.67 -7.86 -16.18
CA TYR A 76 17.06 -9.21 -15.77
C TYR A 76 15.82 -9.99 -15.33
N ARG A 77 15.80 -11.31 -15.60
CA ARG A 77 14.75 -12.23 -15.14
C ARG A 77 14.53 -12.08 -13.63
N PHE A 78 13.26 -11.99 -13.22
CA PHE A 78 12.88 -11.78 -11.83
C PHE A 78 13.43 -12.86 -10.87
N SER A 79 13.96 -12.41 -9.74
CA SER A 79 14.86 -13.18 -8.88
C SER A 79 14.76 -12.72 -7.43
N SER A 80 14.68 -13.65 -6.48
CA SER A 80 14.77 -13.33 -5.04
C SER A 80 16.12 -12.71 -4.63
N LYS A 81 17.15 -12.78 -5.48
CA LYS A 81 18.53 -12.38 -5.16
C LYS A 81 18.86 -10.90 -5.41
N HIS A 82 18.10 -10.23 -6.29
CA HIS A 82 18.28 -8.81 -6.62
C HIS A 82 16.94 -8.10 -6.73
N VAL A 83 16.96 -6.76 -6.75
CA VAL A 83 15.77 -5.96 -7.06
C VAL A 83 15.43 -6.17 -8.55
N PRO A 84 14.16 -6.20 -8.97
CA PRO A 84 13.82 -5.98 -10.38
C PRO A 84 14.32 -4.61 -10.84
N GLN A 85 14.85 -4.54 -12.06
CA GLN A 85 15.33 -3.30 -12.66
C GLN A 85 14.71 -3.13 -14.04
N VAL A 86 14.23 -1.93 -14.35
CA VAL A 86 13.85 -1.51 -15.70
C VAL A 86 14.98 -0.70 -16.32
N MET A 87 14.95 -0.46 -17.64
CA MET A 87 15.86 0.51 -18.26
C MET A 87 15.16 1.88 -18.31
N CYS A 88 15.83 2.89 -17.76
CA CYS A 88 15.43 4.29 -17.88
C CYS A 88 16.51 5.08 -18.61
N THR A 89 16.16 6.09 -19.39
CA THR A 89 17.08 7.15 -19.85
C THR A 89 16.70 8.47 -19.19
N ILE A 90 17.69 9.17 -18.61
CA ILE A 90 17.53 10.50 -17.99
C ILE A 90 18.70 11.37 -18.45
N GLU A 91 18.46 12.57 -19.00
CA GLU A 91 19.49 13.47 -19.56
C GLU A 91 20.48 12.80 -20.55
N GLY A 92 19.98 11.83 -21.33
CA GLY A 92 20.78 11.03 -22.27
C GLY A 92 21.63 9.92 -21.64
N VAL A 93 21.49 9.67 -20.33
CA VAL A 93 22.20 8.61 -19.60
C VAL A 93 21.27 7.42 -19.36
N ASP A 94 21.68 6.23 -19.81
CA ASP A 94 20.95 4.98 -19.58
C ASP A 94 21.25 4.40 -18.18
N ILE A 95 20.19 4.16 -17.41
CA ILE A 95 20.22 3.78 -16.01
C ILE A 95 19.35 2.54 -15.79
N LYS A 96 19.93 1.48 -15.21
CA LYS A 96 19.22 0.27 -14.79
C LYS A 96 18.50 0.53 -13.46
N MET A 97 17.33 1.14 -13.53
CA MET A 97 16.64 1.70 -12.37
C MET A 97 15.95 0.61 -11.52
N PRO A 98 16.26 0.47 -10.21
CA PRO A 98 15.59 -0.49 -9.33
C PRO A 98 14.14 -0.09 -9.06
N VAL A 99 13.19 -0.99 -9.34
CA VAL A 99 11.76 -0.77 -9.08
C VAL A 99 11.42 -1.17 -7.65
N ASP A 100 11.00 -0.20 -6.83
CA ASP A 100 10.62 -0.42 -5.43
C ASP A 100 9.19 0.06 -5.13
N THR A 101 8.23 -0.86 -5.06
CA THR A 101 6.85 -0.59 -4.63
C THR A 101 6.74 -0.33 -3.12
N GLY A 102 7.82 -0.45 -2.35
CA GLY A 102 7.87 -0.21 -0.91
C GLY A 102 8.05 1.26 -0.50
N SER A 103 8.27 2.17 -1.45
CA SER A 103 8.56 3.60 -1.25
C SER A 103 8.10 4.43 -2.45
N THR A 104 8.23 5.76 -2.41
CA THR A 104 7.86 6.64 -3.55
C THR A 104 8.93 7.71 -3.78
N GLY A 105 9.27 7.97 -5.04
CA GLY A 105 10.25 8.98 -5.46
C GLY A 105 11.52 8.39 -6.09
N LEU A 106 12.12 9.12 -7.02
CA LEU A 106 13.29 8.70 -7.79
C LEU A 106 14.56 9.40 -7.28
N LEU A 107 15.63 8.65 -7.02
CA LEU A 107 16.94 9.15 -6.59
C LEU A 107 18.03 8.71 -7.57
N VAL A 108 18.86 9.65 -8.01
CA VAL A 108 20.07 9.40 -8.83
C VAL A 108 21.24 10.18 -8.24
N GLY A 109 22.41 9.56 -8.11
CA GLY A 109 23.63 10.26 -7.68
C GLY A 109 24.05 11.33 -8.68
N ALA A 110 24.39 12.54 -8.21
CA ALA A 110 24.84 13.64 -9.07
C ALA A 110 25.96 13.27 -10.07
N PRO A 111 26.97 12.42 -9.72
CA PRO A 111 27.99 12.00 -10.69
C PRO A 111 27.48 11.13 -11.87
N ILE A 112 26.25 10.61 -11.79
CA ILE A 112 25.61 9.82 -12.86
C ILE A 112 24.93 10.74 -13.89
N LEU A 113 24.56 11.97 -13.51
CA LEU A 113 23.91 12.97 -14.37
C LEU A 113 24.83 14.19 -14.57
N PRO A 114 26.02 14.04 -15.19
CA PRO A 114 27.03 15.11 -15.29
C PRO A 114 26.60 16.31 -16.13
N ASN A 115 25.50 16.20 -16.87
CA ASN A 115 24.91 17.28 -17.69
C ASN A 115 24.05 18.25 -16.86
N ILE A 116 23.68 17.89 -15.62
CA ILE A 116 22.87 18.71 -14.72
C ILE A 116 23.74 19.76 -14.03
N ASP A 117 23.36 21.04 -14.14
CA ASP A 117 23.98 22.14 -13.41
C ASP A 117 23.88 21.89 -11.89
N PRO A 118 24.98 21.99 -11.12
CA PRO A 118 24.95 21.80 -9.66
C PRO A 118 24.15 22.88 -8.89
N ASN A 119 23.72 23.97 -9.55
CA ASN A 119 23.03 25.10 -8.94
C ASN A 119 21.51 25.11 -9.15
N ILE A 120 20.94 24.22 -9.98
CA ILE A 120 19.49 24.16 -10.23
C ILE A 120 18.76 23.16 -9.30
N GLY A 121 17.48 23.42 -9.03
CA GLY A 121 16.60 22.56 -8.25
C GLY A 121 16.52 22.91 -6.76
N GLU A 122 15.45 22.44 -6.12
CA GLU A 122 15.13 22.79 -4.73
C GLU A 122 15.85 21.87 -3.72
N PRO A 123 16.52 22.39 -2.68
CA PRO A 123 17.19 21.57 -1.68
C PRO A 123 16.26 20.57 -0.99
N ALA A 124 16.59 19.28 -1.06
CA ALA A 124 15.78 18.19 -0.52
C ALA A 124 16.61 17.08 0.14
N HIS A 125 15.95 16.28 0.97
CA HIS A 125 16.54 15.15 1.66
C HIS A 125 15.56 13.95 1.71
N HIS A 126 16.12 12.75 1.86
CA HIS A 126 15.35 11.50 1.96
C HIS A 126 16.10 10.53 2.89
N PHE A 127 15.40 9.89 3.83
CA PHE A 127 15.98 8.97 4.80
C PHE A 127 15.33 7.59 4.79
N PHE A 128 16.06 6.57 4.32
CA PHE A 128 15.60 5.19 4.39
C PHE A 128 15.75 4.63 5.80
N THR A 129 14.65 4.65 6.56
CA THR A 129 14.53 4.18 7.95
C THR A 129 14.99 2.74 8.17
N SER A 130 14.92 1.88 7.15
CA SER A 130 15.31 0.46 7.16
C SER A 130 16.82 0.23 7.00
N SER A 131 17.48 1.01 6.14
CA SER A 131 18.92 0.89 5.85
C SER A 131 19.79 1.84 6.69
N LYS A 132 19.15 2.84 7.33
CA LYS A 132 19.80 3.94 8.07
C LYS A 132 20.73 4.75 7.18
N ILE A 133 20.22 5.20 6.04
CA ILE A 133 20.93 6.01 5.05
C ILE A 133 20.16 7.31 4.80
N LEU A 134 20.85 8.43 4.94
CA LEU A 134 20.40 9.76 4.54
C LEU A 134 20.94 10.07 3.13
N TYR A 135 20.11 10.72 2.32
CA TYR A 135 20.43 11.24 0.99
C TYR A 135 20.05 12.71 1.00
N VAL A 136 20.93 13.58 0.49
CA VAL A 136 20.74 15.03 0.39
C VAL A 136 21.17 15.49 -0.99
N GLY A 137 20.42 16.44 -1.54
CA GLY A 137 20.74 17.07 -2.81
C GLY A 137 19.59 17.96 -3.26
N ARG A 138 19.25 17.94 -4.54
CA ARG A 138 18.27 18.85 -5.14
C ARG A 138 17.17 18.08 -5.87
N LEU A 139 15.92 18.55 -5.75
CA LEU A 139 14.80 18.10 -6.59
C LEU A 139 14.77 18.91 -7.89
N ILE A 140 14.77 18.19 -9.01
CA ILE A 140 14.73 18.76 -10.36
C ILE A 140 13.69 17.97 -11.16
N ASP A 141 12.77 18.65 -11.84
CA ASP A 141 11.80 18.00 -12.73
C ASP A 141 12.49 17.55 -14.02
N LEU A 142 12.76 16.25 -14.13
CA LEU A 142 13.47 15.67 -15.27
C LEU A 142 12.57 14.74 -16.09
N PRO A 143 12.78 14.65 -17.42
CA PRO A 143 12.20 13.59 -18.23
C PRO A 143 12.84 12.24 -17.87
N VAL A 144 12.00 11.23 -17.63
CA VAL A 144 12.40 9.86 -17.33
C VAL A 144 11.76 8.96 -18.37
N ARG A 145 12.57 8.51 -19.34
CA ARG A 145 12.12 7.64 -20.43
C ARG A 145 12.26 6.17 -20.05
N PHE A 146 11.20 5.39 -20.16
CA PHE A 146 11.17 3.96 -19.85
C PHE A 146 11.23 3.14 -21.13
N GLY A 147 12.28 2.31 -21.28
CA GLY A 147 12.45 1.45 -22.45
C GLY A 147 11.47 0.26 -22.43
N GLY A 148 10.55 0.23 -23.40
CA GLY A 148 9.61 -0.86 -23.64
C GLY A 148 10.13 -1.93 -24.60
N GLU A 149 9.23 -2.82 -25.02
CA GLU A 149 9.54 -3.84 -26.02
C GLU A 149 9.63 -3.25 -27.44
N HIS A 150 10.39 -3.92 -28.31
CA HIS A 150 10.59 -3.55 -29.73
C HIS A 150 11.10 -2.12 -30.03
N GLY A 151 11.60 -1.41 -29.01
CA GLY A 151 12.07 -0.02 -29.14
C GLY A 151 11.03 1.05 -28.82
N SER A 152 9.82 0.64 -28.41
CA SER A 152 8.83 1.56 -27.83
C SER A 152 9.31 2.15 -26.50
N TYR A 153 8.75 3.28 -26.09
CA TYR A 153 9.00 3.89 -24.78
C TYR A 153 7.83 4.70 -24.25
N ALA A 154 7.80 4.88 -22.94
CA ALA A 154 7.01 5.92 -22.26
C ALA A 154 7.93 6.99 -21.71
N GLU A 155 7.46 8.23 -21.57
CA GLU A 155 8.18 9.30 -20.88
C GLU A 155 7.33 9.90 -19.76
N ALA A 156 7.95 10.08 -18.59
CA ALA A 156 7.38 10.76 -17.43
C ALA A 156 8.16 12.01 -17.10
N LYS A 157 7.50 13.14 -16.83
CA LYS A 157 8.16 14.27 -16.16
C LYS A 157 7.86 14.25 -14.66
N VAL A 158 8.89 14.02 -13.83
CA VAL A 158 8.75 13.97 -12.36
C VAL A 158 9.92 14.63 -11.62
N PRO A 159 9.71 15.10 -10.38
CA PRO A 159 10.79 15.51 -9.49
C PRO A 159 11.75 14.35 -9.18
N VAL A 160 12.98 14.45 -9.68
CA VAL A 160 14.10 13.54 -9.37
C VAL A 160 14.97 14.17 -8.29
N LEU A 161 15.24 13.42 -7.21
CA LEU A 161 16.23 13.82 -6.21
C LEU A 161 17.62 13.47 -6.74
N VAL A 162 18.30 14.48 -7.29
CA VAL A 162 19.71 14.41 -7.67
C VAL A 162 20.55 14.49 -6.40
N VAL A 163 21.15 13.37 -6.01
CA VAL A 163 21.83 13.18 -4.72
C VAL A 163 23.27 13.68 -4.81
N ASP A 164 23.50 14.87 -4.28
CA ASP A 164 24.83 15.47 -4.17
C ASP A 164 25.65 14.81 -3.03
N LYS A 165 25.00 14.39 -1.92
CA LYS A 165 25.66 13.73 -0.77
C LYS A 165 24.82 12.62 -0.15
N SER A 166 25.47 11.64 0.48
CA SER A 166 24.80 10.59 1.25
C SER A 166 25.64 10.10 2.42
N TRP A 167 25.00 9.73 3.52
CA TRP A 167 25.64 9.21 4.72
C TRP A 167 24.90 8.01 5.29
N ARG A 168 25.62 7.11 5.98
CA ARG A 168 25.02 6.21 6.95
C ARG A 168 24.75 6.99 8.24
N CYS A 169 23.48 6.97 8.67
CA CYS A 169 22.95 7.73 9.79
C CYS A 169 22.14 6.83 10.74
N PRO A 170 22.82 6.09 11.66
CA PRO A 170 22.15 5.17 12.59
C PRO A 170 21.15 5.87 13.53
N TRP A 171 21.49 7.09 13.97
CA TRP A 171 20.79 7.83 15.03
C TRP A 171 19.75 8.84 14.52
N TYR A 172 19.61 8.99 13.20
CA TYR A 172 18.68 9.94 12.58
C TYR A 172 17.22 9.62 12.91
N ASN A 173 16.50 10.66 13.36
CA ASN A 173 15.09 10.64 13.69
C ASN A 173 14.30 11.47 12.67
N PRO A 174 13.53 10.85 11.75
CA PRO A 174 12.77 11.56 10.72
C PRO A 174 11.60 12.41 11.26
N GLY A 175 11.31 12.37 12.56
CA GLY A 175 10.39 13.31 13.23
C GLY A 175 11.06 14.57 13.79
N LYS A 176 12.37 14.78 13.55
CA LYS A 176 13.16 15.89 14.12
C LYS A 176 14.26 16.39 13.18
N ASP A 177 15.03 15.46 12.61
CA ASP A 177 16.24 15.74 11.84
C ASP A 177 15.90 15.85 10.32
N SER A 178 16.76 16.50 9.54
CA SER A 178 16.49 16.85 8.13
C SER A 178 17.69 16.71 7.20
N PHE A 179 18.39 17.80 6.89
CA PHE A 179 19.53 17.81 5.97
C PHE A 179 20.83 17.31 6.59
N GLU A 180 20.89 17.20 7.91
CA GLU A 180 22.09 16.80 8.65
C GLU A 180 21.91 15.47 9.37
N CYS A 181 23.01 14.72 9.46
CA CYS A 181 23.10 13.47 10.15
C CYS A 181 23.51 13.73 11.61
N PRO A 182 22.66 13.45 12.63
CA PRO A 182 23.04 13.70 14.01
C PRO A 182 24.20 12.81 14.45
N PRO A 183 25.09 13.30 15.34
CA PRO A 183 26.13 12.48 15.94
C PRO A 183 25.52 11.37 16.81
N GLY A 184 26.29 10.31 17.02
CA GLY A 184 25.94 9.25 17.97
C GLY A 184 26.00 9.69 19.44
N PRO A 185 25.49 8.87 20.37
CA PRO A 185 25.40 9.20 21.80
C PRO A 185 26.76 9.41 22.46
N ASP A 186 27.81 8.78 21.93
CA ASP A 186 29.19 8.89 22.40
C ASP A 186 30.02 9.84 21.49
N GLY A 187 29.33 10.60 20.62
CA GLY A 187 29.92 11.58 19.69
C GLY A 187 30.32 11.01 18.33
N GLU A 188 29.84 9.82 17.94
CA GLU A 188 30.26 9.17 16.70
C GLU A 188 29.80 9.93 15.44
N SER A 189 30.73 10.21 14.52
CA SER A 189 30.43 10.88 13.26
C SER A 189 29.67 10.02 12.25
N ALA A 190 28.88 10.68 11.41
CA ALA A 190 28.29 10.11 10.20
C ALA A 190 29.35 9.53 9.26
N VAL A 191 29.05 8.39 8.61
CA VAL A 191 29.94 7.80 7.59
C VAL A 191 29.41 8.15 6.21
N GLU A 192 30.12 9.03 5.49
CA GLU A 192 29.81 9.43 4.12
C GLU A 192 29.87 8.24 3.15
N ARG A 193 29.11 8.32 2.06
CA ARG A 193 28.94 7.28 1.05
C ARG A 193 29.19 7.84 -0.33
N ASP A 194 29.91 7.07 -1.14
CA ASP A 194 29.99 7.26 -2.59
C ASP A 194 28.59 7.43 -3.21
N THR A 195 28.40 8.50 -3.96
CA THR A 195 27.17 8.82 -4.68
C THR A 195 27.16 8.32 -6.13
N SER A 196 28.31 7.99 -6.71
CA SER A 196 28.44 7.60 -8.14
C SER A 196 27.71 6.30 -8.53
N ASN A 197 27.23 5.54 -7.55
CA ASN A 197 26.47 4.30 -7.73
C ASN A 197 25.05 4.37 -7.13
N ILE A 198 24.53 5.56 -6.79
CA ILE A 198 23.18 5.73 -6.23
C ILE A 198 22.15 5.77 -7.37
N THR A 199 21.32 4.73 -7.45
CA THR A 199 20.14 4.66 -8.31
C THR A 199 19.00 4.00 -7.53
N TYR A 200 17.79 4.57 -7.59
CA TYR A 200 16.63 4.06 -6.86
C TYR A 200 15.34 4.69 -7.40
N MET A 201 14.26 3.91 -7.52
CA MET A 201 12.95 4.41 -7.94
C MET A 201 11.82 3.78 -7.14
N GLY A 202 11.34 4.56 -6.16
CA GLY A 202 10.12 4.27 -5.43
C GLY A 202 8.89 4.52 -6.29
N VAL A 203 8.06 3.50 -6.48
CA VAL A 203 6.82 3.54 -7.28
C VAL A 203 5.58 3.13 -6.49
N GLY A 204 5.69 3.01 -5.16
CA GLY A 204 4.60 2.70 -4.24
C GLY A 204 3.73 3.90 -3.85
N PHE A 205 2.82 3.66 -2.89
CA PHE A 205 1.83 4.62 -2.38
C PHE A 205 1.63 4.46 -0.86
N GLY A 206 0.92 5.40 -0.23
CA GLY A 206 0.46 5.27 1.17
C GLY A 206 1.53 5.37 2.26
N ARG A 207 2.72 5.92 1.93
CA ARG A 207 3.88 6.04 2.84
C ARG A 207 4.46 7.46 2.94
N ASN A 208 3.61 8.46 2.78
CA ASN A 208 3.92 9.90 2.79
C ASN A 208 3.89 10.57 4.18
N CYS A 209 3.84 9.81 5.29
CA CYS A 209 3.94 10.40 6.63
C CYS A 209 5.38 10.86 6.93
N PRO A 210 5.62 12.03 7.57
CA PRO A 210 6.98 12.50 7.88
C PRO A 210 7.85 11.47 8.63
N LYS A 211 7.25 10.73 9.58
CA LYS A 211 7.87 9.65 10.36
C LYS A 211 8.47 8.50 9.54
N ASP A 212 8.06 8.32 8.27
CA ASP A 212 8.61 7.30 7.39
C ASP A 212 10.00 7.68 6.84
N GLY A 213 10.40 8.95 6.94
CA GLY A 213 11.66 9.50 6.44
C GLY A 213 11.61 9.97 4.98
N MET A 214 10.40 10.03 4.40
CA MET A 214 10.18 10.25 2.97
C MET A 214 9.23 11.45 2.76
N PRO A 215 9.65 12.69 3.10
CA PRO A 215 8.74 13.85 3.23
C PRO A 215 8.06 14.29 1.92
N ILE A 216 8.53 13.77 0.77
CA ILE A 216 8.07 14.09 -0.58
C ILE A 216 7.31 12.94 -1.26
N ALA A 217 7.08 11.81 -0.57
CA ALA A 217 6.65 10.53 -1.16
C ALA A 217 5.15 10.47 -1.54
N ALA A 218 4.66 11.46 -2.27
CA ALA A 218 3.27 11.61 -2.75
C ALA A 218 3.16 11.30 -4.27
N PRO A 219 1.95 11.18 -4.86
CA PRO A 219 1.77 10.62 -6.20
C PRO A 219 2.51 11.36 -7.33
N GLN A 220 2.74 12.67 -7.19
CA GLN A 220 3.46 13.48 -8.17
C GLN A 220 4.96 13.16 -8.31
N VAL A 221 5.56 12.44 -7.35
CA VAL A 221 6.95 11.93 -7.48
C VAL A 221 7.02 10.45 -7.89
N ASN A 222 5.87 9.82 -8.16
CA ASN A 222 5.81 8.45 -8.65
C ASN A 222 5.86 8.44 -10.19
N PRO A 223 6.97 8.03 -10.83
CA PRO A 223 7.08 8.10 -12.29
C PRO A 223 6.07 7.22 -13.03
N PHE A 224 5.57 6.14 -12.42
CA PHE A 224 4.58 5.27 -13.06
C PHE A 224 3.15 5.86 -13.04
N LEU A 225 2.92 7.01 -12.38
CA LEU A 225 1.62 7.69 -12.29
C LEU A 225 1.56 9.01 -13.06
N ASN A 226 2.70 9.46 -13.61
CA ASN A 226 2.86 10.75 -14.30
C ASN A 226 3.54 10.50 -15.66
N ILE A 227 3.02 9.55 -16.43
CA ILE A 227 3.43 9.28 -17.82
C ILE A 227 2.72 10.28 -18.72
N ASP A 228 3.48 11.07 -19.48
CA ASP A 228 2.96 12.13 -20.34
C ASP A 228 2.80 11.63 -21.80
N THR A 229 3.74 10.81 -22.27
CA THR A 229 3.76 10.26 -23.64
C THR A 229 4.10 8.77 -23.70
N ILE A 230 3.66 8.11 -24.78
CA ILE A 230 4.19 6.84 -25.29
C ILE A 230 4.55 7.08 -26.75
N ASP A 231 5.78 6.73 -27.16
CA ASP A 231 6.29 6.91 -28.53
C ASP A 231 6.01 8.33 -29.09
N ASP A 232 6.50 9.35 -28.36
CA ASP A 232 6.25 10.80 -28.54
C ASP A 232 4.76 11.25 -28.56
N SER A 233 3.81 10.33 -28.41
CA SER A 233 2.38 10.60 -28.53
C SER A 233 1.73 10.78 -27.16
N PRO A 234 0.93 11.85 -26.93
CA PRO A 234 0.20 12.05 -25.68
C PRO A 234 -0.74 10.89 -25.36
N VAL A 235 -0.74 10.45 -24.10
CA VAL A 235 -1.45 9.22 -23.68
C VAL A 235 -2.90 9.46 -23.26
N ASN A 236 -3.79 8.51 -23.58
CA ASN A 236 -5.05 8.32 -22.87
C ASN A 236 -5.00 6.96 -22.15
N MET A 237 -4.34 6.97 -20.99
CA MET A 237 -4.25 5.83 -20.08
C MET A 237 -4.95 6.15 -18.75
N ARG A 238 -5.42 5.13 -18.05
CA ARG A 238 -5.77 5.26 -16.64
C ARG A 238 -4.50 5.28 -15.80
N ALA A 239 -4.24 6.35 -15.06
CA ALA A 239 -3.04 6.47 -14.24
C ALA A 239 -2.96 5.34 -13.19
N GLY A 240 -1.91 4.54 -13.29
CA GLY A 240 -1.81 3.26 -12.60
C GLY A 240 -0.89 2.31 -13.36
N TYR A 241 -0.55 1.18 -12.75
CA TYR A 241 0.40 0.21 -13.30
C TYR A 241 0.13 -1.22 -12.80
N ILE A 242 0.63 -2.20 -13.54
CA ILE A 242 0.64 -3.63 -13.17
C ILE A 242 2.08 -4.10 -13.04
N VAL A 243 2.45 -4.72 -11.91
CA VAL A 243 3.77 -5.34 -11.72
C VAL A 243 3.65 -6.87 -11.79
N THR A 244 4.55 -7.48 -12.55
CA THR A 244 4.62 -8.94 -12.79
C THR A 244 6.04 -9.46 -12.53
N THR A 245 6.31 -10.75 -12.79
CA THR A 245 7.66 -11.32 -12.82
C THR A 245 8.40 -11.13 -14.15
N ARG A 246 7.77 -10.51 -15.16
CA ARG A 246 8.38 -10.21 -16.47
C ARG A 246 8.80 -8.74 -16.58
N GLY A 247 8.02 -7.84 -15.98
CA GLY A 247 8.12 -6.40 -16.13
C GLY A 247 6.90 -5.68 -15.58
N VAL A 248 6.70 -4.43 -16.01
CA VAL A 248 5.61 -3.55 -15.58
C VAL A 248 4.76 -3.16 -16.78
N HIS A 249 3.43 -3.21 -16.69
CA HIS A 249 2.56 -2.45 -17.60
C HIS A 249 2.30 -1.07 -17.01
N LEU A 250 2.55 -0.01 -17.77
CA LEU A 250 2.20 1.36 -17.42
C LEU A 250 0.88 1.72 -18.10
N GLY A 251 -0.03 2.35 -17.36
CA GLY A 251 -1.41 2.58 -17.79
C GLY A 251 -2.30 1.35 -17.63
N LEU A 252 -3.45 1.50 -16.98
CA LEU A 252 -4.45 0.43 -16.90
C LEU A 252 -5.46 0.52 -18.05
N THR A 253 -5.81 -0.63 -18.60
CA THR A 253 -6.83 -0.81 -19.65
C THR A 253 -7.73 -2.00 -19.30
N PRO A 254 -8.95 -2.11 -19.84
CA PRO A 254 -9.86 -3.23 -19.53
C PRO A 254 -9.19 -4.59 -19.77
N HIS A 255 -8.42 -4.70 -20.85
CA HIS A 255 -7.72 -5.93 -21.21
C HIS A 255 -6.55 -6.26 -20.28
N ASN A 256 -5.66 -5.30 -19.95
CA ASN A 256 -4.52 -5.63 -19.08
C ASN A 256 -4.95 -5.91 -17.63
N THR A 257 -6.07 -5.34 -17.18
CA THR A 257 -6.73 -5.62 -15.88
C THR A 257 -7.60 -6.88 -15.83
N GLU A 258 -7.75 -7.63 -16.93
CA GLU A 258 -8.61 -8.82 -16.96
C GLU A 258 -8.19 -9.87 -15.92
N GLY A 259 -9.14 -10.40 -15.14
CA GLY A 259 -8.88 -11.40 -14.10
C GLY A 259 -8.18 -10.87 -12.83
N PHE A 260 -8.04 -9.56 -12.65
CA PHE A 260 -7.68 -8.97 -11.36
C PHE A 260 -8.90 -8.86 -10.43
N VAL A 261 -8.72 -9.25 -9.16
CA VAL A 261 -9.66 -8.95 -8.07
C VAL A 261 -9.09 -7.80 -7.25
N PHE A 262 -9.91 -6.78 -6.97
CA PHE A 262 -9.47 -5.51 -6.37
C PHE A 262 -10.03 -5.33 -4.95
N GLU A 263 -9.23 -4.77 -4.03
CA GLU A 263 -9.74 -4.10 -2.83
C GLU A 263 -9.81 -2.57 -3.05
N ASP A 264 -10.84 -1.94 -2.50
CA ASP A 264 -10.92 -0.47 -2.41
C ASP A 264 -10.00 0.05 -1.31
N LEU A 265 -9.12 0.98 -1.65
CA LEU A 265 -8.22 1.66 -0.72
C LEU A 265 -8.94 2.78 0.04
N ARG A 266 -8.29 3.29 1.09
CA ARG A 266 -8.76 4.48 1.82
C ARG A 266 -7.96 5.70 1.37
N PRO A 267 -8.54 6.91 1.36
CA PRO A 267 -7.80 8.15 1.10
C PRO A 267 -6.48 8.23 1.90
N GLY A 268 -5.42 8.65 1.23
CA GLY A 268 -4.12 8.91 1.84
C GLY A 268 -4.05 10.26 2.59
N LEU A 269 -2.86 10.63 3.06
CA LEU A 269 -2.62 11.85 3.83
C LEU A 269 -2.80 13.14 3.00
N THR A 270 -2.46 13.11 1.71
CA THR A 270 -2.53 14.24 0.78
C THR A 270 -3.67 14.09 -0.25
N HIS A 271 -4.63 13.20 0.00
CA HIS A 271 -5.75 12.91 -0.92
C HIS A 271 -6.61 14.13 -1.26
N GLN A 272 -6.67 15.12 -0.36
CA GLN A 272 -7.39 16.38 -0.59
C GLN A 272 -6.70 17.32 -1.60
N THR A 273 -5.41 17.12 -1.89
CA THR A 273 -4.62 17.92 -2.83
C THR A 273 -4.22 17.15 -4.08
N ASP A 274 -4.07 15.82 -4.00
CA ASP A 274 -3.95 14.92 -5.14
C ASP A 274 -4.78 13.66 -4.85
N THR A 275 -5.89 13.49 -5.58
CA THR A 275 -6.82 12.37 -5.38
C THR A 275 -6.23 11.00 -5.71
N ARG A 276 -5.02 10.96 -6.27
CA ARG A 276 -4.23 9.73 -6.47
C ARG A 276 -3.49 9.27 -5.21
N ASP A 277 -3.52 10.03 -4.12
CA ASP A 277 -2.91 9.60 -2.86
C ASP A 277 -3.85 8.68 -2.09
N TRP A 278 -3.44 7.42 -1.94
CA TRP A 278 -4.19 6.37 -1.28
C TRP A 278 -3.35 5.74 -0.18
N ALA A 279 -3.99 5.39 0.93
CA ALA A 279 -3.37 4.64 2.00
C ALA A 279 -3.00 3.22 1.53
N MET A 280 -2.02 2.60 2.22
CA MET A 280 -1.65 1.20 2.01
C MET A 280 -2.87 0.26 2.07
N GLY A 281 -2.84 -0.79 1.23
CA GLY A 281 -3.86 -1.85 1.21
C GLY A 281 -4.05 -2.55 2.56
N ARG A 282 -5.20 -3.20 2.74
CA ARG A 282 -5.58 -3.88 4.00
C ARG A 282 -5.28 -5.36 3.95
N MET A 283 -5.00 -5.92 5.11
CA MET A 283 -4.73 -7.35 5.24
C MET A 283 -5.08 -7.87 6.63
N CYS A 284 -5.25 -9.18 6.73
CA CYS A 284 -5.28 -9.95 7.96
C CYS A 284 -4.31 -11.11 7.87
N PHE A 285 -3.61 -11.46 8.97
CA PHE A 285 -2.77 -12.66 9.00
C PHE A 285 -2.90 -13.49 10.28
N SER A 286 -2.65 -14.79 10.14
CA SER A 286 -2.57 -15.77 11.22
C SER A 286 -1.18 -16.42 11.27
N ILE A 287 -0.88 -17.11 12.38
CA ILE A 287 0.38 -17.83 12.59
C ILE A 287 0.04 -19.24 13.06
N ASN A 288 0.43 -20.26 12.29
CA ASN A 288 0.02 -21.66 12.50
C ASN A 288 -1.51 -21.86 12.53
N GLY A 289 -2.28 -21.00 11.85
CA GLY A 289 -3.75 -20.95 11.94
C GLY A 289 -4.29 -20.26 13.20
N GLU A 290 -3.43 -19.81 14.12
CA GLU A 290 -3.84 -19.07 15.31
C GLU A 290 -3.83 -17.55 15.10
N GLY A 291 -4.86 -16.91 15.66
CA GLY A 291 -5.00 -15.47 15.69
C GLY A 291 -5.47 -14.85 14.38
N ASN A 292 -5.93 -13.60 14.48
CA ASN A 292 -6.31 -12.78 13.34
C ASN A 292 -5.75 -11.37 13.56
N SER A 293 -4.63 -11.04 12.90
CA SER A 293 -3.88 -9.80 13.05
C SER A 293 -4.12 -8.90 11.83
N CYS A 294 -5.14 -8.05 11.87
CA CYS A 294 -5.51 -7.18 10.76
C CYS A 294 -4.87 -5.78 10.82
N GLY A 295 -4.47 -5.25 9.67
CA GLY A 295 -3.80 -3.97 9.54
C GLY A 295 -3.45 -3.61 8.10
N ALA A 296 -2.31 -2.95 7.90
CA ALA A 296 -1.84 -2.52 6.58
C ALA A 296 -0.87 -3.53 5.95
N MET A 297 -0.90 -3.63 4.62
CA MET A 297 0.07 -4.40 3.84
C MET A 297 1.11 -3.48 3.18
N LEU A 298 2.18 -4.10 2.68
CA LEU A 298 3.02 -3.55 1.63
C LEU A 298 3.54 -4.72 0.77
N VAL A 299 3.17 -4.76 -0.51
CA VAL A 299 3.89 -5.61 -1.47
C VAL A 299 5.08 -4.79 -1.94
N ASP A 300 6.28 -5.22 -1.55
CA ASP A 300 7.54 -4.45 -1.65
C ASP A 300 8.50 -5.15 -2.62
N THR A 301 8.68 -4.58 -3.80
CA THR A 301 9.63 -5.10 -4.80
C THR A 301 11.09 -4.75 -4.49
N GLY A 302 11.38 -3.85 -3.55
CA GLY A 302 12.72 -3.47 -3.10
C GLY A 302 13.42 -4.51 -2.23
N ILE A 303 12.68 -5.22 -1.37
CA ILE A 303 13.24 -6.22 -0.45
C ILE A 303 12.93 -7.67 -0.84
N SER A 304 13.68 -8.62 -0.28
CA SER A 304 13.51 -10.07 -0.53
C SER A 304 13.01 -10.86 0.67
N GLN A 305 13.00 -10.22 1.82
CA GLN A 305 12.56 -10.72 3.11
C GLN A 305 11.20 -10.15 3.45
N MET A 306 10.39 -10.87 4.21
CA MET A 306 9.13 -10.36 4.74
C MET A 306 9.37 -9.68 6.10
N TYR A 307 8.66 -8.60 6.39
CA TYR A 307 8.53 -8.07 7.76
C TYR A 307 7.11 -8.30 8.25
N ILE A 308 6.94 -8.85 9.46
CA ILE A 308 5.61 -9.04 10.06
C ILE A 308 5.53 -8.42 11.45
N ARG A 309 4.43 -7.74 11.76
CA ARG A 309 4.08 -7.21 13.08
C ARG A 309 2.69 -7.73 13.46
N PRO A 310 2.56 -8.58 14.49
CA PRO A 310 1.28 -9.13 14.90
C PRO A 310 0.52 -8.12 15.76
N LYS A 311 -0.76 -8.39 16.05
CA LYS A 311 -1.47 -7.66 17.12
C LYS A 311 -0.93 -8.05 18.50
N GLU A 312 -1.25 -7.24 19.51
CA GLU A 312 -0.88 -7.52 20.89
C GLU A 312 -1.40 -8.90 21.36
N GLY A 313 -0.65 -9.55 22.24
CA GLY A 313 -0.93 -10.92 22.71
C GLY A 313 -0.52 -12.04 21.75
N VAL A 314 -0.55 -11.83 20.43
CA VAL A 314 -0.20 -12.87 19.43
C VAL A 314 1.32 -13.10 19.40
N ARG A 315 1.72 -14.37 19.57
CA ARG A 315 3.14 -14.78 19.63
C ARG A 315 3.59 -15.42 18.33
N ILE A 316 4.57 -14.82 17.67
CA ILE A 316 5.27 -15.45 16.54
C ILE A 316 6.35 -16.40 17.10
N PRO A 317 6.46 -17.66 16.63
CA PRO A 317 7.60 -18.53 16.93
C PRO A 317 8.89 -17.98 16.31
N THR A 318 9.92 -17.73 17.11
CA THR A 318 11.16 -17.09 16.63
C THR A 318 12.44 -17.78 17.08
N VAL A 319 13.49 -17.64 16.26
CA VAL A 319 14.87 -18.02 16.57
C VAL A 319 15.78 -16.78 16.47
N THR A 320 16.82 -16.73 17.31
CA THR A 320 17.88 -15.73 17.23
C THR A 320 19.12 -16.40 16.65
N ILE A 321 19.60 -15.92 15.51
CA ILE A 321 20.76 -16.49 14.78
C ILE A 321 21.88 -15.46 14.66
N ARG A 322 23.11 -15.93 14.38
CA ARG A 322 24.18 -15.04 13.91
C ARG A 322 23.72 -14.37 12.60
N ASN A 323 24.00 -13.08 12.45
CA ASN A 323 23.57 -12.34 11.26
C ASN A 323 24.22 -12.93 9.99
N PRO A 324 23.45 -13.40 9.00
CA PRO A 324 23.99 -13.95 7.76
C PRO A 324 24.52 -12.88 6.80
N ASN A 325 24.20 -11.60 7.02
CA ASN A 325 24.77 -10.49 6.26
C ASN A 325 26.10 -10.03 6.91
N PRO A 326 27.28 -10.30 6.31
CA PRO A 326 28.57 -9.91 6.88
C PRO A 326 28.81 -8.39 6.87
N ARG A 327 28.00 -7.62 6.12
CA ARG A 327 28.02 -6.15 6.11
C ARG A 327 26.99 -5.54 7.08
N GLY A 328 26.23 -6.35 7.81
CA GLY A 328 25.19 -5.92 8.75
C GLY A 328 25.72 -5.71 10.17
N HIS A 329 25.24 -4.65 10.84
CA HIS A 329 25.83 -4.17 12.11
C HIS A 329 25.45 -4.99 13.34
N ALA A 330 24.23 -5.56 13.37
CA ALA A 330 23.83 -6.45 14.44
C ALA A 330 24.57 -7.79 14.34
N LYS A 331 25.27 -8.23 15.40
CA LYS A 331 25.97 -9.52 15.44
C LYS A 331 24.99 -10.71 15.40
N MET A 332 23.83 -10.54 16.03
CA MET A 332 22.73 -11.51 16.09
C MET A 332 21.45 -10.86 15.54
N VAL A 333 20.58 -11.65 14.91
CA VAL A 333 19.30 -11.19 14.37
C VAL A 333 18.17 -12.16 14.70
N LYS A 334 16.97 -11.62 14.93
CA LYS A 334 15.74 -12.39 15.15
C LYS A 334 15.12 -12.78 13.81
N ARG A 335 14.61 -14.00 13.70
CA ARG A 335 13.89 -14.56 12.54
C ARG A 335 12.71 -15.39 13.01
N VAL A 336 11.71 -15.58 12.15
CA VAL A 336 10.66 -16.58 12.40
C VAL A 336 11.27 -17.99 12.32
N LYS A 337 10.79 -18.92 13.14
CA LYS A 337 11.31 -20.30 13.20
C LYS A 337 10.88 -21.09 11.95
N ARG A 338 11.77 -21.93 11.40
CA ARG A 338 11.41 -22.89 10.35
C ARG A 338 10.28 -23.82 10.83
N GLY A 339 9.37 -24.18 9.93
CA GLY A 339 8.14 -24.93 10.24
C GLY A 339 6.99 -24.08 10.80
N THR A 340 7.09 -22.75 10.80
CA THR A 340 5.97 -21.85 11.13
C THR A 340 5.14 -21.62 9.87
N LYS A 341 3.84 -21.92 9.91
CA LYS A 341 2.90 -21.54 8.84
C LYS A 341 2.50 -20.08 9.01
N ILE A 342 2.50 -19.33 7.92
CA ILE A 342 2.04 -17.94 7.86
C ILE A 342 0.98 -17.90 6.76
N ASP A 343 -0.23 -17.47 7.12
CA ASP A 343 -1.34 -17.30 6.20
C ASP A 343 -1.78 -15.83 6.22
N VAL A 344 -2.00 -15.24 5.06
CA VAL A 344 -2.36 -13.83 4.87
C VAL A 344 -3.54 -13.73 3.91
N ALA A 345 -4.59 -13.02 4.29
CA ALA A 345 -5.76 -12.73 3.46
C ALA A 345 -5.93 -11.23 3.23
N PHE A 346 -6.47 -10.88 2.06
CA PHE A 346 -6.44 -9.54 1.47
C PHE A 346 -7.85 -9.22 0.96
N PRO A 347 -8.63 -8.31 1.56
CA PRO A 347 -8.34 -7.52 2.75
C PRO A 347 -8.47 -8.27 4.09
N SER A 348 -9.20 -9.39 4.15
CA SER A 348 -9.46 -10.14 5.40
C SER A 348 -9.79 -11.61 5.16
N PHE A 349 -9.79 -12.46 6.20
CA PHE A 349 -10.19 -13.87 6.05
C PHE A 349 -11.71 -14.09 5.89
N ASP A 350 -12.52 -13.10 6.24
CA ASP A 350 -13.99 -13.14 6.16
C ASP A 350 -14.51 -12.59 4.82
N ASP A 351 -13.64 -11.86 4.10
CA ASP A 351 -13.86 -11.16 2.83
C ASP A 351 -12.48 -11.01 2.17
N GLU A 352 -12.11 -11.97 1.30
CA GLU A 352 -10.82 -12.01 0.58
C GLU A 352 -10.97 -11.86 -0.94
N ALA A 353 -10.30 -10.84 -1.48
CA ALA A 353 -9.93 -10.72 -2.89
C ALA A 353 -8.75 -11.65 -3.27
N THR A 354 -7.85 -11.96 -2.32
CA THR A 354 -6.82 -12.99 -2.51
C THR A 354 -6.24 -13.54 -1.19
N PHE A 355 -5.55 -14.68 -1.30
CA PHE A 355 -4.90 -15.41 -0.21
C PHE A 355 -3.41 -15.70 -0.53
N TYR A 356 -2.52 -15.50 0.44
CA TYR A 356 -1.10 -15.85 0.34
C TYR A 356 -0.64 -16.55 1.61
N GLY A 357 -0.24 -17.82 1.48
CA GLY A 357 0.23 -18.64 2.59
C GLY A 357 1.49 -19.44 2.25
N PHE A 358 2.34 -19.65 3.24
CA PHE A 358 3.55 -20.46 3.13
C PHE A 358 4.02 -20.98 4.50
N VAL A 359 4.89 -22.00 4.50
CA VAL A 359 5.57 -22.48 5.71
C VAL A 359 7.04 -22.06 5.64
N VAL A 360 7.51 -21.39 6.70
CA VAL A 360 8.90 -20.89 6.77
C VAL A 360 9.89 -22.04 6.62
N GLY A 361 10.66 -22.02 5.54
CA GLY A 361 11.75 -22.93 5.24
C GLY A 361 11.42 -24.08 4.30
N GLU A 362 10.20 -24.21 3.80
CA GLU A 362 9.86 -25.25 2.81
C GLU A 362 10.43 -24.94 1.42
N GLY A 363 10.71 -23.67 1.09
CA GLY A 363 11.35 -23.28 -0.16
C GLY A 363 10.38 -23.20 -1.35
N SER A 364 9.11 -22.91 -1.12
CA SER A 364 8.19 -22.55 -2.21
C SER A 364 8.66 -21.25 -2.89
N PRO A 365 8.41 -21.04 -4.20
CA PRO A 365 8.88 -19.83 -4.89
C PRO A 365 8.35 -18.52 -4.28
N VAL A 366 7.15 -18.58 -3.67
CA VAL A 366 6.50 -17.45 -3.01
C VAL A 366 7.02 -17.20 -1.59
N GLU A 367 7.78 -18.13 -0.99
CA GLU A 367 8.39 -17.93 0.33
C GLU A 367 9.41 -16.78 0.27
N PRO A 368 9.37 -15.78 1.17
CA PRO A 368 10.42 -14.76 1.28
C PRO A 368 11.76 -15.39 1.73
N ASN A 369 12.89 -14.82 1.31
CA ASN A 369 14.24 -15.32 1.66
C ASN A 369 14.46 -15.53 3.17
N PHE A 370 13.74 -14.76 4.00
CA PHE A 370 13.47 -15.03 5.41
C PHE A 370 12.35 -14.10 5.90
N VAL A 371 11.78 -14.40 7.07
CA VAL A 371 10.79 -13.53 7.74
C VAL A 371 11.41 -12.85 8.97
N VAL A 372 11.20 -11.54 9.09
CA VAL A 372 11.66 -10.68 10.18
C VAL A 372 10.48 -10.32 11.10
N PRO A 373 10.44 -10.83 12.34
CA PRO A 373 9.37 -10.53 13.29
C PRO A 373 9.64 -9.22 14.04
N ALA A 374 8.72 -8.26 13.91
CA ALA A 374 8.67 -7.04 14.71
C ALA A 374 7.93 -7.26 16.05
N GLN A 375 8.05 -6.31 16.98
CA GLN A 375 7.26 -6.30 18.22
C GLN A 375 5.88 -5.68 17.97
N ALA A 376 4.86 -6.13 18.72
CA ALA A 376 3.48 -5.66 18.63
C ALA A 376 3.24 -4.27 19.30
N THR A 377 4.17 -3.33 19.15
CA THR A 377 4.12 -1.97 19.73
C THR A 377 3.31 -0.97 18.90
N SER A 378 2.65 -1.45 17.84
CA SER A 378 1.93 -0.64 16.85
C SER A 378 1.02 -1.55 16.01
N ALA A 379 0.02 -0.97 15.34
CA ALA A 379 -0.99 -1.70 14.57
C ALA A 379 -0.40 -2.77 13.63
N PRO A 380 -1.07 -3.93 13.41
CA PRO A 380 -0.51 -5.02 12.62
C PRO A 380 -0.06 -4.59 11.22
N PHE A 381 0.95 -5.29 10.71
CA PHE A 381 1.56 -4.96 9.43
C PHE A 381 2.24 -6.18 8.81
N VAL A 382 2.10 -6.32 7.49
CA VAL A 382 2.93 -7.22 6.68
C VAL A 382 3.56 -6.41 5.56
N ASN A 383 4.87 -6.49 5.43
CA ASN A 383 5.56 -6.27 4.17
C ASN A 383 5.94 -7.64 3.61
N THR A 384 5.44 -8.03 2.43
CA THR A 384 5.64 -9.37 1.86
C THR A 384 7.05 -9.62 1.37
N GLY A 385 7.75 -8.56 0.95
CA GLY A 385 8.90 -8.64 0.04
C GLY A 385 8.52 -9.15 -1.36
N ARG A 386 9.49 -9.09 -2.28
CA ARG A 386 9.28 -9.27 -3.72
C ARG A 386 8.80 -10.67 -4.12
N ASN A 387 9.13 -11.71 -3.34
CA ASN A 387 8.84 -13.11 -3.70
C ASN A 387 7.33 -13.41 -3.83
N PHE A 388 6.47 -12.59 -3.24
CA PHE A 388 5.02 -12.59 -3.50
C PHE A 388 4.68 -12.60 -5.00
N LEU A 389 5.48 -11.91 -5.83
CA LEU A 389 5.23 -11.85 -7.28
C LEU A 389 5.35 -13.21 -8.00
N TYR A 390 6.01 -14.21 -7.42
CA TYR A 390 6.01 -15.56 -8.00
C TYR A 390 4.65 -16.26 -7.94
N GLY A 391 3.72 -15.76 -7.11
CA GLY A 391 2.34 -16.25 -7.02
C GLY A 391 1.30 -15.28 -7.58
N TYR A 392 1.60 -13.98 -7.64
CA TYR A 392 0.64 -12.93 -7.98
C TYR A 392 1.23 -11.83 -8.86
N SER A 393 0.47 -11.37 -9.85
CA SER A 393 0.63 -10.01 -10.38
C SER A 393 -0.14 -9.04 -9.47
N ILE A 394 0.37 -7.82 -9.33
CA ILE A 394 -0.33 -6.73 -8.60
C ILE A 394 -0.68 -5.59 -9.54
N ALA A 395 -1.80 -4.91 -9.29
CA ALA A 395 -2.25 -3.72 -10.02
C ALA A 395 -2.53 -2.58 -9.03
N PHE A 396 -2.15 -1.35 -9.36
CA PHE A 396 -2.57 -0.16 -8.61
C PHE A 396 -3.33 0.77 -9.56
N ASP A 397 -4.61 0.99 -9.27
CA ASP A 397 -5.49 1.96 -9.94
C ASP A 397 -5.50 3.24 -9.10
N ALA A 398 -4.67 4.22 -9.48
CA ALA A 398 -4.55 5.46 -8.72
C ALA A 398 -5.75 6.41 -8.93
N ILE A 399 -6.50 6.26 -10.03
CA ILE A 399 -7.72 7.04 -10.30
C ILE A 399 -8.92 6.47 -9.55
N GLY A 400 -9.07 5.15 -9.52
CA GLY A 400 -10.16 4.47 -8.80
C GLY A 400 -9.90 4.24 -7.32
N GLY A 401 -8.64 4.34 -6.88
CA GLY A 401 -8.25 4.05 -5.50
C GLY A 401 -8.31 2.57 -5.16
N ARG A 402 -7.79 1.70 -6.03
CA ARG A 402 -7.93 0.25 -5.88
C ARG A 402 -6.59 -0.46 -6.00
N PHE A 403 -6.39 -1.50 -5.20
CA PHE A 403 -5.23 -2.38 -5.28
C PHE A 403 -5.67 -3.80 -5.62
N GLY A 404 -5.13 -4.34 -6.71
CA GLY A 404 -5.62 -5.56 -7.34
C GLY A 404 -4.59 -6.68 -7.34
N PHE A 405 -5.09 -7.91 -7.29
CA PHE A 405 -4.31 -9.15 -7.33
C PHE A 405 -4.81 -10.06 -8.45
N ARG A 406 -3.89 -10.69 -9.20
CA ARG A 406 -4.19 -11.73 -10.18
C ARG A 406 -3.24 -12.91 -10.00
N PRO A 407 -3.73 -14.15 -9.77
CA PRO A 407 -2.87 -15.33 -9.63
C PRO A 407 -1.97 -15.54 -10.86
N VAL A 408 -0.71 -15.92 -10.62
CA VAL A 408 0.20 -16.39 -11.68
C VAL A 408 -0.04 -17.89 -11.87
N HIS A 409 -0.86 -18.23 -12.86
CA HIS A 409 -1.11 -19.64 -13.20
C HIS A 409 0.16 -20.29 -13.78
N PRO A 410 0.53 -21.53 -13.38
CA PRO A 410 1.71 -22.22 -13.91
C PRO A 410 1.72 -22.36 -15.45
N SER A 411 0.54 -22.39 -16.07
CA SER A 411 0.36 -22.50 -17.52
C SER A 411 0.69 -21.23 -18.32
N SER A 412 0.65 -20.03 -17.73
CA SER A 412 0.96 -18.77 -18.44
C SER A 412 2.47 -18.49 -18.57
N SER A 413 3.31 -19.53 -18.46
CA SER A 413 4.76 -19.48 -18.72
C SER A 413 5.11 -19.86 -20.18
N SER A 414 4.08 -20.08 -21.01
CA SER A 414 4.16 -20.42 -22.43
C SER A 414 3.12 -19.62 -23.20
N VAL A 415 3.46 -19.16 -24.41
CA VAL A 415 2.64 -18.25 -25.25
C VAL A 415 2.46 -16.85 -24.63
N LEU A 416 3.53 -16.05 -24.74
CA LEU A 416 3.60 -14.95 -25.71
C LEU A 416 5.07 -14.82 -26.14
#